data_AF-A0A820PMI3-F1
#
_entry.id   AF-A0A820PMI3-F1
#
_cell.length_a   1.000
_cell.length_b   1.000
_cell.length_c   1.000
_cell.angle_alpha   90.00
_cell.angle_beta   90.00
_cell.angle_gamma   90.00
#
_symmetry.space_group_name_H-M   'P 1'
#
loop_
_entity.id
_entity.type
_entity.pdbx_description
1 polymer ?
#
loop_
_entity_poly.entity_id
_entity_poly.type
_entity_poly.pdbx_seq_one_letter_code
_entity_poly.pdbx_strand_id
1 'polypeptide(L)'
;MEESDENETDEVSRTIQSIEQPLFQFRPSDEAREVQDNLKAMLTKQYRDLGRPKWSELTVTVIFALMVVLWTTREFSDTIGWSMIFQRKYVSDSTVAIFCGILPLILPDSNPFNRQHDWRYQPIMKWDNLVQHVSWGSIILLGAGLAIATAFEVR
;
A
#
# COMPACT_ATOMS: atom_id res chain seq x y z
N MET A 1 -69.82 -0.97 -2.54
CA MET A 1 -68.65 -1.79 -2.13
C MET A 1 -67.35 -1.19 -2.67
N GLU A 2 -67.36 -0.47 -3.80
CA GLU A 2 -66.17 0.22 -4.35
C GLU A 2 -65.60 1.40 -3.53
N GLU A 3 -66.40 2.08 -2.70
CA GLU A 3 -65.92 3.25 -1.94
C GLU A 3 -64.97 2.88 -0.78
N SER A 4 -64.95 1.61 -0.37
CA SER A 4 -64.04 1.10 0.67
C SER A 4 -62.62 0.86 0.13
N ASP A 5 -62.49 0.52 -1.16
CA ASP A 5 -61.21 0.15 -1.77
C ASP A 5 -60.40 1.39 -2.15
N GLU A 6 -61.05 2.48 -2.59
CA GLU A 6 -60.37 3.75 -2.91
C GLU A 6 -59.72 4.39 -1.66
N ASN A 7 -60.40 4.37 -0.52
CA ASN A 7 -59.87 4.93 0.73
C ASN A 7 -58.65 4.17 1.25
N GLU A 8 -58.59 2.85 1.05
CA GLU A 8 -57.43 2.03 1.42
C GLU A 8 -56.24 2.31 0.49
N THR A 9 -56.46 2.47 -0.81
CA THR A 9 -55.39 2.82 -1.76
C THR A 9 -54.81 4.21 -1.54
N ASP A 10 -55.64 5.16 -1.08
CA ASP A 10 -55.21 6.50 -0.72
C ASP A 10 -54.39 6.51 0.59
N GLU A 11 -54.76 5.69 1.57
CA GLU A 11 -54.03 5.56 2.83
C GLU A 11 -52.66 4.89 2.63
N VAL A 12 -52.60 3.88 1.75
CA VAL A 12 -51.34 3.24 1.30
C VAL A 12 -50.47 4.25 0.54
N SER A 13 -51.06 5.07 -0.32
CA SER A 13 -50.32 6.10 -1.05
C SER A 13 -49.72 7.16 -0.12
N ARG A 14 -50.48 7.58 0.90
CA ARG A 14 -50.00 8.54 1.93
C ARG A 14 -48.89 7.98 2.81
N THR A 15 -48.95 6.68 3.15
CA THR A 15 -47.90 6.02 3.94
C THR A 15 -46.63 5.79 3.13
N ILE A 16 -46.73 5.40 1.86
CA ILE A 16 -45.57 5.31 0.96
C ILE A 16 -44.89 6.69 0.80
N GLN A 17 -45.69 7.76 0.65
CA GLN A 17 -45.16 9.11 0.53
C GLN A 17 -44.52 9.65 1.83
N SER A 18 -44.95 9.14 3.00
CA SER A 18 -44.31 9.42 4.28
C SER A 18 -42.97 8.69 4.45
N ILE A 19 -42.78 7.52 3.84
CA ILE A 19 -41.55 6.72 3.89
C ILE A 19 -40.48 7.29 2.95
N GLU A 20 -40.90 7.95 1.87
CA GLU A 20 -40.00 8.64 0.93
C GLU A 20 -39.45 9.99 1.45
N GLN A 21 -39.91 10.47 2.61
CA GLN A 21 -39.25 11.58 3.29
C GLN A 21 -37.84 11.10 3.67
N PRO A 22 -36.75 11.80 3.29
CA PRO A 22 -35.41 11.42 3.73
C PRO A 22 -35.34 11.58 5.25
N LEU A 23 -35.59 10.48 5.97
CA LEU A 23 -35.64 10.38 7.44
C LEU A 23 -34.28 10.70 8.09
N PHE A 24 -33.25 10.93 7.28
CA PHE A 24 -31.94 11.35 7.73
C PHE A 24 -31.39 12.39 6.76
N GLN A 25 -31.87 13.63 6.84
CA GLN A 25 -31.09 14.75 6.34
C GLN A 25 -29.85 14.84 7.24
N PHE A 26 -28.76 14.17 6.85
CA PHE A 26 -27.46 14.23 7.55
C PHE A 26 -26.92 15.65 7.42
N ARG A 27 -27.47 16.57 8.22
CA ARG A 27 -26.93 17.91 8.41
C ARG A 27 -25.85 17.73 9.47
N PRO A 28 -24.56 17.77 9.10
CA PRO A 28 -23.52 17.80 10.11
C PRO A 28 -23.83 18.96 11.05
N SER A 29 -23.84 18.69 12.35
CA SER A 29 -23.99 19.74 13.37
C SER A 29 -22.94 20.81 13.12
N ASP A 30 -23.23 22.06 13.47
CA ASP A 30 -22.27 23.15 13.26
C ASP A 30 -20.94 22.88 14.00
N GLU A 31 -21.01 22.13 15.11
CA GLU A 31 -19.86 21.56 15.83
C GLU A 31 -19.04 20.57 14.97
N ALA A 32 -19.69 19.67 14.22
CA ALA A 32 -19.01 18.74 13.33
C ALA A 32 -18.30 19.45 12.16
N ARG A 33 -18.84 20.58 11.69
CA ARG A 33 -18.19 21.42 10.66
C ARG A 33 -16.94 22.10 11.19
N GLU A 34 -17.02 22.68 12.39
CA GLU A 34 -15.88 23.31 13.05
C GLU A 34 -14.74 22.30 13.29
N VAL A 35 -15.08 21.09 13.75
CA VAL A 35 -14.11 20.00 13.90
C VAL A 35 -13.48 19.64 12.55
N GLN A 36 -14.27 19.51 11.48
CA GLN A 36 -13.72 19.20 10.15
C GLN A 36 -12.80 20.28 9.61
N ASP A 37 -13.12 21.56 9.82
CA ASP A 37 -12.31 22.68 9.34
C ASP A 37 -11.00 22.79 10.13
N ASN A 38 -11.05 22.57 11.44
CA ASN A 38 -9.86 22.49 12.28
C ASN A 38 -8.98 21.29 11.90
N LEU A 39 -9.56 20.12 11.63
CA LEU A 39 -8.82 18.94 11.17
C LEU A 39 -8.17 19.18 9.80
N LYS A 40 -8.90 19.77 8.84
CA LYS A 40 -8.35 20.13 7.52
C LYS A 40 -7.22 21.13 7.64
N ALA A 41 -7.35 22.14 8.51
CA ALA A 41 -6.31 23.12 8.75
C ALA A 41 -5.06 22.48 9.36
N MET A 42 -5.22 21.59 10.34
CA MET A 42 -4.12 20.83 10.95
C MET A 42 -3.45 19.90 9.93
N LEU A 43 -4.22 19.15 9.14
CA LEU A 43 -3.71 18.27 8.07
C LEU A 43 -2.93 19.06 7.02
N THR A 44 -3.46 20.19 6.58
CA THR A 44 -2.81 21.05 5.57
C THR A 44 -1.52 21.64 6.11
N LYS A 45 -1.49 22.00 7.40
CA LYS A 45 -0.30 22.50 8.07
C LYS A 45 0.77 21.40 8.17
N GLN A 46 0.41 20.21 8.63
CA GLN A 46 1.32 19.08 8.68
C GLN A 46 1.83 18.70 7.29
N TYR A 47 0.95 18.61 6.28
CA TYR A 47 1.34 18.32 4.89
C TYR A 47 2.34 19.35 4.34
N ARG A 48 2.20 20.62 4.73
CA ARG A 48 3.15 21.67 4.34
C ARG A 48 4.49 21.55 5.08
N ASP A 49 4.46 21.14 6.35
CA ASP A 49 5.65 20.89 7.15
C ASP A 49 6.44 19.67 6.67
N LEU A 50 5.80 18.69 6.03
CA LEU A 50 6.47 17.54 5.40
C LEU A 50 7.44 17.95 4.27
N GLY A 51 7.31 19.16 3.72
CA GLY A 51 8.26 19.71 2.76
C GLY A 51 8.21 19.06 1.37
N ARG A 52 9.18 19.41 0.52
CA ARG A 52 9.30 18.85 -0.83
C ARG A 52 9.83 17.41 -0.74
N PRO A 53 9.31 16.47 -1.55
CA PRO A 53 9.75 15.07 -1.49
C PRO A 53 11.26 15.00 -1.73
N LYS A 54 11.95 14.26 -0.85
CA LYS A 54 13.40 14.06 -0.97
C LYS A 54 13.71 13.11 -2.12
N TRP A 55 14.90 13.26 -2.70
CA TRP A 55 15.36 12.37 -3.77
C TRP A 55 15.39 10.90 -3.36
N SER A 56 15.73 10.60 -2.11
CA SER A 56 15.67 9.25 -1.56
C SER A 56 14.25 8.71 -1.41
N GLU A 57 13.30 9.54 -0.97
CA GLU A 57 11.89 9.14 -0.85
C GLU A 57 11.33 8.77 -2.23
N LEU A 58 11.62 9.58 -3.25
CA LEU A 58 11.22 9.29 -4.63
C LEU A 58 11.87 8.00 -5.14
N THR A 59 13.15 7.81 -4.86
CA THR A 59 13.89 6.62 -5.30
C THR A 59 13.32 5.35 -4.69
N VAL A 60 13.08 5.32 -3.37
CA VAL A 60 12.47 4.17 -2.70
C VAL A 60 11.04 3.92 -3.22
N THR A 61 10.29 4.98 -3.51
CA THR A 61 8.95 4.86 -4.13
C THR A 61 9.02 4.20 -5.51
N VAL A 62 10.00 4.56 -6.33
CA VAL A 62 10.22 3.92 -7.64
C VAL A 62 10.60 2.45 -7.48
N ILE A 63 11.49 2.11 -6.54
CA ILE A 63 11.89 0.73 -6.26
C ILE A 63 10.70 -0.12 -5.82
N PHE A 64 9.83 0.45 -4.98
CA PHE A 64 8.61 -0.22 -4.53
C PHE A 64 7.63 -0.46 -5.68
N ALA A 65 7.41 0.55 -6.53
CA ALA A 65 6.58 0.38 -7.73
C ALA A 65 7.16 -0.68 -8.67
N LEU A 66 8.48 -0.65 -8.89
CA LEU A 66 9.19 -1.67 -9.68
C LEU A 66 9.02 -3.07 -9.08
N MET A 67 9.08 -3.22 -7.76
CA MET A 67 8.85 -4.49 -7.07
C MET A 67 7.44 -5.02 -7.31
N VAL A 68 6.42 -4.18 -7.15
CA VAL A 68 5.00 -4.56 -7.39
C VAL A 68 4.79 -4.95 -8.85
N VAL A 69 5.37 -4.19 -9.78
CA VAL A 69 5.36 -4.52 -11.20
C VAL A 69 6.08 -5.85 -11.44
N LEU A 70 7.28 -6.06 -10.88
CA LEU A 70 8.05 -7.29 -11.00
C LEU A 70 7.29 -8.52 -10.50
N TRP A 71 6.60 -8.41 -9.37
CA TRP A 71 5.73 -9.46 -8.84
C TRP A 71 4.50 -9.70 -9.70
N THR A 72 3.79 -8.64 -10.08
CA THR A 72 2.53 -8.76 -10.83
C THR A 72 2.77 -9.38 -12.20
N THR A 73 3.83 -8.97 -12.88
CA THR A 73 4.13 -9.41 -14.25
C THR A 73 5.07 -10.61 -14.30
N ARG A 74 5.29 -11.27 -13.14
CA ARG A 74 5.94 -12.59 -13.04
C ARG A 74 5.16 -13.67 -13.79
N GLU A 75 3.83 -13.66 -13.67
CA GLU A 75 2.92 -14.70 -14.20
C GLU A 75 1.65 -14.09 -14.81
N PHE A 76 1.75 -12.94 -15.48
CA PHE A 76 0.57 -12.27 -16.06
C PHE A 76 -0.13 -13.12 -17.16
N SER A 77 0.61 -14.06 -17.78
CA SER A 77 0.08 -15.05 -18.71
C SER A 77 1.09 -16.17 -18.90
N ASP A 78 0.63 -17.42 -19.01
CA ASP A 78 1.45 -18.66 -19.10
C ASP A 78 2.47 -18.70 -20.28
N THR A 79 2.44 -17.67 -21.14
CA THR A 79 3.27 -17.50 -22.33
C THR A 79 3.97 -16.14 -22.46
N ILE A 80 3.67 -15.12 -21.63
CA ILE A 80 4.22 -13.76 -21.77
C ILE A 80 4.56 -13.17 -20.39
N GLY A 81 5.71 -13.59 -19.84
CA GLY A 81 6.32 -12.98 -18.65
C GLY A 81 7.82 -12.81 -18.87
N TRP A 82 8.44 -11.82 -18.23
CA TRP A 82 9.92 -11.68 -18.25
C TRP A 82 10.65 -12.86 -17.62
N SER A 83 9.94 -13.70 -16.87
CA SER A 83 10.46 -14.99 -16.41
C SER A 83 10.88 -15.91 -17.56
N MET A 84 10.46 -15.66 -18.81
CA MET A 84 10.90 -16.41 -20.00
C MET A 84 12.35 -16.09 -20.42
N ILE A 85 12.89 -14.92 -20.04
CA ILE A 85 14.29 -14.54 -20.31
C ILE A 85 15.26 -15.34 -19.44
N PHE A 86 14.79 -15.85 -18.31
CA PHE A 86 15.54 -16.70 -17.39
C PHE A 86 14.98 -18.12 -17.42
N GLN A 87 15.79 -19.14 -17.13
CA GLN A 87 15.24 -20.49 -17.08
C GLN A 87 14.25 -20.61 -15.90
N ARG A 88 13.08 -21.24 -16.14
CA ARG A 88 11.95 -21.36 -15.20
C ARG A 88 12.31 -21.89 -13.80
N LYS A 89 13.49 -22.51 -13.62
CA LYS A 89 13.99 -23.01 -12.32
C LYS A 89 14.78 -22.00 -11.48
N TYR A 90 15.18 -20.85 -12.03
CA TYR A 90 16.08 -19.90 -11.35
C TYR A 90 15.41 -18.60 -10.89
N VAL A 91 14.15 -18.36 -11.29
CA VAL A 91 13.39 -17.17 -10.90
C VAL A 91 12.32 -17.57 -9.91
N SER A 92 12.45 -17.07 -8.68
CA SER A 92 11.46 -17.19 -7.60
C SER A 92 11.16 -15.80 -7.04
N ASP A 93 10.08 -15.65 -6.28
CA ASP A 93 9.74 -14.39 -5.59
C ASP A 93 10.88 -13.91 -4.69
N SER A 94 11.70 -14.85 -4.20
CA SER A 94 12.92 -14.58 -3.46
C SER A 94 13.93 -13.75 -4.26
N THR A 95 14.07 -13.98 -5.56
CA THR A 95 15.02 -13.25 -6.42
C THR A 95 14.60 -11.78 -6.55
N VAL A 96 13.30 -11.52 -6.72
CA VAL A 96 12.74 -10.16 -6.74
C VAL A 96 12.92 -9.48 -5.38
N ALA A 97 12.61 -10.18 -4.29
CA ALA A 97 12.75 -9.65 -2.94
C ALA A 97 14.20 -9.28 -2.59
N ILE A 98 15.16 -10.15 -2.92
CA ILE A 98 16.60 -9.88 -2.69
C ILE A 98 17.09 -8.75 -3.60
N PHE A 99 16.70 -8.75 -4.87
CA PHE A 99 17.09 -7.69 -5.82
C PHE A 99 16.59 -6.31 -5.38
N CYS A 100 15.30 -6.20 -5.05
CA CYS A 100 14.70 -4.96 -4.54
C CYS A 100 15.22 -4.58 -3.14
N GLY A 101 15.68 -5.56 -2.34
CA GLY A 101 16.31 -5.31 -1.04
C GLY A 101 17.73 -4.76 -1.13
N ILE A 102 18.52 -5.18 -2.14
CA ILE A 102 19.90 -4.73 -2.36
C ILE A 102 19.95 -3.39 -3.11
N LEU A 103 18.99 -3.12 -3.99
CA LEU A 103 18.96 -1.90 -4.82
C LEU A 103 19.13 -0.58 -4.02
N PRO A 104 18.43 -0.37 -2.88
CA PRO A 104 18.57 0.84 -2.07
C PRO A 104 19.94 1.00 -1.39
N LEU A 105 20.75 -0.05 -1.30
CA LEU A 105 22.12 0.02 -0.74
C LEU A 105 23.14 0.50 -1.78
N ILE A 106 22.83 0.32 -3.07
CA ILE A 106 23.69 0.70 -4.19
C ILE A 106 23.30 2.08 -4.72
N LEU A 107 22.04 2.50 -4.58
CA LEU A 107 21.60 3.80 -5.07
C LEU A 107 22.08 4.95 -4.16
N PRO A 108 22.66 6.02 -4.75
CA PRO A 108 23.06 7.21 -4.01
C PRO A 108 21.84 8.02 -3.55
N ASP A 109 21.89 8.54 -2.33
CA ASP A 109 20.89 9.44 -1.73
C ASP A 109 20.89 10.84 -2.39
N SER A 110 22.00 11.22 -3.02
CA SER A 110 22.19 12.53 -3.64
C SER A 110 21.97 12.49 -5.16
N ASN A 111 21.25 13.49 -5.68
CA ASN A 111 20.94 13.64 -7.10
C ASN A 111 22.23 13.78 -7.94
N PRO A 112 22.56 12.80 -8.82
CA PRO A 112 23.79 12.83 -9.61
C PRO A 112 23.79 13.94 -10.69
N PHE A 113 22.65 14.57 -10.97
CA PHE A 113 22.54 15.64 -11.96
C PHE A 113 22.82 17.05 -11.40
N ASN A 114 22.96 17.21 -10.08
CA ASN A 114 23.24 18.51 -9.48
C ASN A 114 24.74 18.71 -9.26
N ARG A 115 25.40 19.39 -10.21
CA ARG A 115 26.87 19.60 -10.27
C ARG A 115 27.45 20.50 -9.15
N GLN A 116 26.63 20.98 -8.21
CA GLN A 116 27.04 21.98 -7.21
C GLN A 116 27.47 21.42 -5.85
N HIS A 117 27.26 20.13 -5.57
CA HIS A 117 27.61 19.52 -4.28
C HIS A 117 28.80 18.55 -4.39
N ASP A 118 29.69 18.63 -3.39
CA ASP A 118 30.78 17.69 -3.16
C ASP A 118 30.21 16.26 -3.15
N TRP A 119 30.60 15.44 -4.13
CA TRP A 119 30.00 14.15 -4.47
C TRP A 119 30.36 13.06 -3.44
N ARG A 120 29.92 13.23 -2.19
CA ARG A 120 30.11 12.19 -1.18
C ARG A 120 29.06 11.11 -1.37
N TYR A 121 29.49 9.93 -1.85
CA TYR A 121 28.63 8.75 -1.96
C TYR A 121 28.05 8.40 -0.59
N GLN A 122 26.76 8.63 -0.42
CA GLN A 122 26.00 8.17 0.73
C GLN A 122 24.87 7.29 0.21
N PRO A 123 24.86 5.99 0.54
CA PRO A 123 23.77 5.10 0.15
C PRO A 123 22.49 5.52 0.87
N ILE A 124 21.35 5.36 0.21
CA ILE A 124 20.02 5.69 0.77
C ILE A 124 19.79 4.92 2.08
N MET A 125 20.21 3.65 2.11
CA MET A 125 20.17 2.81 3.30
C MET A 125 21.57 2.26 3.61
N LYS A 126 22.03 2.48 4.84
CA LYS A 126 23.25 1.85 5.36
C LYS A 126 22.98 0.40 5.72
N TRP A 127 23.96 -0.47 5.47
CA TRP A 127 23.90 -1.89 5.84
C TRP A 127 23.54 -2.11 7.31
N ASP A 128 24.12 -1.30 8.21
CA ASP A 128 23.86 -1.41 9.66
C ASP A 128 22.39 -1.15 10.00
N ASN A 129 21.75 -0.18 9.33
CA ASN A 129 20.33 0.12 9.54
C ASN A 129 19.45 -1.03 9.03
N LEU A 130 19.79 -1.62 7.88
CA LEU A 130 19.06 -2.75 7.32
C LEU A 130 19.10 -3.94 8.30
N VAL A 131 20.31 -4.32 8.73
CA VAL A 131 20.52 -5.47 9.64
C VAL A 131 19.79 -5.29 10.97
N GLN A 132 19.72 -4.08 11.50
CA GLN A 132 19.01 -3.80 12.76
C GLN A 132 17.49 -3.93 12.66
N HIS A 133 16.90 -3.62 11.50
CA HIS A 133 15.44 -3.67 11.32
C HIS A 133 14.94 -5.04 10.83
N VAL A 134 15.84 -5.95 10.46
CA VAL A 134 15.49 -7.31 10.09
C VAL A 134 15.05 -8.09 11.33
N SER A 135 13.87 -8.71 11.27
CA SER A 135 13.35 -9.58 12.32
C SER A 135 14.03 -10.95 12.30
N TRP A 136 15.28 -11.02 12.78
CA TRP A 136 16.09 -12.24 12.82
C TRP A 136 15.40 -13.43 13.49
N GLY A 137 14.60 -13.16 14.53
CA GLY A 137 13.79 -14.18 15.20
C GLY A 137 12.80 -14.87 14.27
N SER A 138 12.11 -14.12 13.40
CA SER A 138 11.16 -14.67 12.43
C SER A 138 11.86 -15.55 11.39
N ILE A 139 13.04 -15.14 10.91
CA ILE A 139 13.83 -15.90 9.94
C ILE A 139 14.29 -17.24 10.55
N ILE A 140 14.85 -17.19 11.77
CA ILE A 140 15.32 -18.39 12.48
C ILE A 140 14.17 -19.32 12.79
N LEU A 141 13.02 -18.79 13.24
CA LEU A 141 11.83 -19.57 13.55
C LEU A 141 11.28 -20.30 12.33
N LEU A 142 11.17 -19.61 11.19
CA LEU A 142 10.76 -20.23 9.92
C LEU A 142 11.73 -21.34 9.50
N GLY A 143 13.03 -21.09 9.60
CA GLY A 143 14.05 -22.10 9.30
C GLY A 143 13.98 -23.31 10.23
N ALA A 144 13.77 -23.10 11.53
CA ALA A 144 13.62 -24.17 12.52
C ALA A 144 12.37 -25.02 12.26
N GLY A 145 11.24 -24.40 11.89
CA GLY A 145 10.02 -25.10 11.51
C GLY A 145 10.20 -26.01 10.29
N LEU A 146 10.90 -25.52 9.26
CA LEU A 146 11.24 -26.31 8.08
C LEU A 146 12.19 -27.47 8.41
N ALA A 147 13.23 -27.23 9.23
CA ALA A 147 14.17 -28.25 9.64
C ALA A 147 13.47 -29.40 10.39
N ILE A 148 12.57 -29.05 11.32
CA ILE A 148 11.77 -30.04 12.06
C ILE A 148 10.82 -30.80 11.12
N ALA A 149 10.12 -30.11 10.21
CA ALA A 149 9.25 -30.75 9.24
C ALA A 149 10.00 -31.79 8.39
N THR A 150 11.19 -31.44 7.89
CA THR A 150 12.02 -32.37 7.11
C THR A 150 12.59 -33.52 7.95
N ALA A 151 12.78 -33.33 9.26
CA ALA A 151 13.27 -34.38 10.14
C ALA A 151 12.20 -35.46 10.42
N PHE A 152 10.92 -35.09 10.37
CA PHE A 152 9.79 -36.01 10.52
C PHE A 152 9.27 -36.58 9.20
N GLU A 153 9.78 -36.11 8.07
CA GLU A 153 9.46 -36.66 6.75
C GLU A 153 10.17 -38.01 6.59
N VAL A 154 9.47 -39.09 6.97
CA VAL A 154 9.89 -40.46 6.73
C VAL A 154 9.83 -40.73 5.23
N ARG A 155 10.98 -41.09 4.65
CA ARG A 155 11.14 -41.41 3.23
C ARG A 155 10.56 -42.76 2.87
#